data_AF-A0A528CDK3-F1
#
_entry.id   AF-A0A528CDK3-F1
#
_cell.length_a   1.000
_cell.length_b   1.000
_cell.length_c   1.000
_cell.angle_alpha   90.00
_cell.angle_beta   90.00
_cell.angle_gamma   90.00
#
_symmetry.space_group_name_H-M   'P 1'
#
loop_
_entity.id
_entity.type
_entity.pdbx_description
1 polymer ?
#
loop_
_entity_poly.entity_id
_entity_poly.type
_entity_poly.pdbx_seq_one_letter_code
_entity_poly.pdbx_strand_id
1 'polypeptide(L)' 'VAHHLIERGWDDIVGIDKSGIPTDIGSTAHASDFCYTTSHDFLSCWTTLYSIDFYEKMGHYARIGGLEVARV' A
#
# COMPACT_ATOMS: atom_id res chain seq x y z
N VAL A 1 2.94 -5.20 6.79
CA VAL A 1 4.08 -5.84 7.50
C VAL A 1 3.71 -7.19 8.10
N ALA A 2 2.77 -7.26 9.05
CA ALA A 2 2.41 -8.52 9.75
C ALA A 2 2.14 -9.70 8.78
N HIS A 3 1.34 -9.48 7.73
CA HIS A 3 1.09 -10.46 6.67
C HIS A 3 2.39 -11.11 6.14
N HIS A 4 3.38 -10.30 5.75
CA HIS A 4 4.65 -10.80 5.20
C HIS A 4 5.57 -11.46 6.23
N LEU A 5 5.42 -11.17 7.52
CA LEU A 5 6.14 -11.88 8.59
C LEU A 5 5.52 -13.25 8.81
N ILE A 6 4.19 -13.34 8.85
CA ILE A 6 3.45 -14.59 8.97
C ILE A 6 3.75 -15.53 7.80
N GLU A 7 3.77 -15.02 6.56
CA GLU A 7 4.17 -15.81 5.38
C GLU A 7 5.61 -16.38 5.48
N ARG A 8 6.47 -15.76 6.29
CA ARG A 8 7.84 -16.23 6.55
C ARG A 8 7.96 -17.09 7.81
N GLY A 9 6.83 -17.53 8.38
CA GLY A 9 6.78 -18.46 9.51
C GLY A 9 6.86 -17.82 10.89
N TRP A 10 6.63 -16.50 11.01
CA TRP A 10 6.54 -15.85 12.31
C TRP A 10 5.11 -15.95 12.87
N ASP A 11 4.96 -16.36 14.11
CA ASP A 11 3.66 -16.62 14.76
C ASP A 11 3.42 -15.83 16.06
N ASP A 12 4.47 -15.37 16.75
CA ASP A 12 4.37 -14.56 17.96
C ASP A 12 4.42 -13.04 17.66
N ILE A 13 3.36 -12.51 17.03
CA ILE A 13 3.27 -11.09 16.62
C ILE A 13 2.09 -10.41 17.33
N VAL A 14 2.36 -9.30 18.02
CA VAL A 14 1.33 -8.46 18.64
C VAL A 14 1.18 -7.15 17.87
N GLY A 15 -0.02 -6.89 17.33
CA GLY A 15 -0.39 -5.60 16.74
C GLY A 15 -1.08 -4.70 17.77
N ILE A 16 -0.68 -3.43 17.85
CA ILE A 16 -1.27 -2.45 18.77
C ILE A 16 -1.81 -1.29 17.93
N ASP A 17 -3.09 -0.99 18.08
CA ASP A 17 -3.76 0.18 17.50
C ASP A 17 -4.40 1.01 18.63
N LYS A 18 -4.45 2.34 18.48
CA LYS A 18 -5.09 3.23 19.47
C LYS A 18 -6.61 3.15 19.42
N SER A 19 -7.15 2.80 18.26
CA SER A 19 -8.59 2.62 17.98
C SER A 19 -8.95 1.14 17.95
N GLY A 20 -10.02 0.78 17.22
CA GLY A 20 -10.37 -0.61 16.93
C GLY A 20 -9.64 -1.15 15.69
N ILE A 21 -9.80 -2.45 15.45
CA ILE A 21 -9.41 -3.10 14.19
C ILE A 21 -10.68 -3.55 13.47
N PRO A 22 -10.98 -3.05 12.26
CA PRO A 22 -10.22 -2.05 11.49
C PRO A 22 -10.24 -0.65 12.13
N THR A 23 -9.18 0.14 11.90
CA THR A 23 -9.06 1.51 12.42
C THR A 23 -9.88 2.50 11.59
N ASP A 24 -10.47 3.49 12.25
CA ASP A 24 -11.21 4.60 11.65
C ASP A 24 -10.52 5.97 11.84
N ILE A 25 -9.40 6.02 12.55
CA ILE A 25 -8.71 7.29 12.90
C ILE A 25 -7.38 7.51 12.18
N GLY A 26 -6.79 6.47 11.57
CA GLY A 26 -5.51 6.58 10.86
C GLY A 26 -5.63 7.23 9.48
N SER A 27 -4.51 7.67 8.90
CA SER A 27 -4.48 8.21 7.52
C SER A 27 -5.00 7.22 6.47
N THR A 28 -4.75 5.93 6.69
CA THR A 28 -5.28 4.83 5.86
C THR A 28 -6.81 4.84 5.77
N ALA A 29 -7.52 5.26 6.82
CA ALA A 29 -8.98 5.26 6.85
C ALA A 29 -9.60 6.29 5.88
N HIS A 30 -8.82 7.25 5.38
CA HIS A 30 -9.29 8.34 4.53
C HIS A 30 -8.34 8.65 3.36
N ALA A 31 -7.47 7.72 2.99
CA ALA A 31 -6.65 7.85 1.79
C ALA A 31 -7.53 7.84 0.52
N SER A 32 -7.09 8.56 -0.52
CA SER A 32 -7.77 8.57 -1.82
C SER A 32 -7.38 7.40 -2.73
N ASP A 33 -6.40 6.60 -2.32
CA ASP A 33 -5.91 5.38 -2.97
C ASP A 33 -5.38 5.53 -4.41
N PHE A 34 -5.01 6.75 -4.82
CA PHE A 34 -4.25 6.93 -6.07
C PHE A 34 -2.80 6.46 -5.91
N CYS A 35 -2.31 5.66 -6.87
CA CYS A 35 -0.95 5.15 -6.89
C CYS A 35 -0.21 5.57 -8.16
N TYR A 36 0.84 6.39 -8.01
CA TYR A 36 1.76 6.76 -9.09
C TYR A 36 3.10 6.07 -8.89
N THR A 37 3.66 5.48 -9.95
CA THR A 37 4.85 4.63 -9.87
C THR A 37 6.16 5.34 -10.21
N THR A 38 6.09 6.60 -10.64
CA THR A 38 7.26 7.38 -11.03
C THR A 38 7.77 8.19 -9.85
N SER A 39 9.03 7.98 -9.47
CA SER A 39 9.75 8.74 -8.43
C SER A 39 11.17 9.05 -8.90
N HIS A 40 11.89 9.86 -8.12
CA HIS A 40 13.30 10.21 -8.36
C HIS A 40 14.29 9.13 -7.90
N ASP A 41 13.82 8.05 -7.28
CA ASP A 41 14.66 6.98 -6.77
C ASP A 41 14.11 5.58 -7.11
N PHE A 42 15.02 4.63 -7.26
CA PHE A 42 14.68 3.26 -7.66
C PHE A 42 13.86 2.52 -6.60
N LEU A 43 14.15 2.75 -5.31
CA LEU A 43 13.52 2.02 -4.23
C LEU A 43 12.02 2.34 -4.18
N SER A 44 11.63 3.61 -4.27
CA SER A 44 10.23 4.05 -4.28
C SER A 44 9.47 3.52 -5.50
N CYS A 45 10.08 3.56 -6.68
CA CYS A 45 9.49 2.95 -7.88
C CYS A 45 9.26 1.45 -7.67
N TRP A 46 10.28 0.74 -7.15
CA TRP A 46 10.20 -0.70 -6.92
C TRP A 46 9.17 -1.09 -5.85
N THR A 47 9.11 -0.39 -4.71
CA THR A 47 8.15 -0.68 -3.64
C THR A 47 6.71 -0.39 -4.07
N THR A 48 6.50 0.63 -4.90
CA THR A 48 5.19 0.93 -5.45
C THR A 48 4.74 -0.17 -6.42
N LEU A 49 5.61 -0.60 -7.34
CA LEU A 49 5.31 -1.70 -8.26
C LEU A 49 5.02 -3.00 -7.51
N TYR A 50 5.82 -3.32 -6.49
CA TYR A 50 5.57 -4.45 -5.59
C TYR A 50 4.19 -4.36 -4.93
N SER A 51 3.82 -3.18 -4.42
CA SER A 51 2.55 -2.97 -3.74
C SER A 51 1.37 -3.14 -4.70
N ILE A 52 1.49 -2.65 -5.94
CA ILE A 52 0.49 -2.84 -6.99
C ILE A 52 0.26 -4.33 -7.25
N ASP A 53 1.33 -5.11 -7.48
CA ASP A 53 1.21 -6.55 -7.73
C ASP A 53 0.62 -7.29 -6.52
N PHE A 54 0.96 -6.85 -5.31
CA PHE A 54 0.42 -7.40 -4.07
C PHE A 54 -1.08 -7.16 -3.93
N TYR A 55 -1.56 -5.92 -4.10
CA TYR A 55 -2.98 -5.59 -4.01
C TYR A 55 -3.79 -6.15 -5.18
N GLU A 56 -3.22 -6.25 -6.38
CA GLU A 56 -3.86 -6.90 -7.53
C GLU A 56 -4.10 -8.38 -7.28
N LYS A 57 -3.13 -9.11 -6.70
CA LYS A 57 -3.31 -10.52 -6.31
C LYS A 57 -4.41 -10.72 -5.26
N MET A 58 -4.64 -9.73 -4.41
CA MET A 58 -5.73 -9.75 -3.43
C MET A 58 -7.07 -9.30 -4.00
N GLY A 59 -7.13 -8.89 -5.28
CA GLY A 59 -8.35 -8.36 -5.90
C GLY A 59 -8.71 -6.94 -5.41
N HIS A 60 -7.77 -6.20 -4.84
CA HIS A 60 -7.96 -4.88 -4.23
C HIS A 60 -7.21 -3.76 -4.97
N TYR A 61 -6.96 -3.92 -6.27
CA TYR A 61 -6.32 -2.88 -7.08
C TYR A 61 -7.11 -2.65 -8.37
N ALA A 62 -7.52 -1.40 -8.59
CA ALA A 62 -8.15 -0.97 -9.83
C ALA A 62 -7.09 -0.38 -10.78
N ARG A 63 -6.67 -1.15 -11.77
CA ARG A 63 -5.63 -0.73 -12.73
C ARG A 63 -6.20 0.18 -13.82
N ILE A 64 -6.29 1.47 -13.52
CA ILE A 64 -6.83 2.51 -14.43
C ILE A 64 -5.75 3.38 -15.10
N GLY A 65 -4.48 3.23 -14.71
CA GLY A 65 -3.38 4.11 -15.14
C GLY A 65 -3.34 5.44 -14.39
N GLY A 66 -2.52 6.38 -14.87
CA GLY A 66 -2.37 7.72 -14.31
C GLY A 66 -1.85 8.70 -15.37
N LEU A 67 -2.22 9.97 -15.25
CA LEU A 67 -1.83 11.02 -16.20
C LEU A 67 -1.42 12.28 -15.43
N GLU A 68 -0.13 12.62 -15.53
CA GLU A 68 0.40 13.88 -15.04
C GLU A 68 0.44 14.89 -16.19
N VAL A 69 -0.23 16.03 -16.02
CA VAL A 69 -0.34 17.06 -17.06
C VAL A 69 0.43 18.30 -16.63
N ALA A 70 1.35 18.76 -17.48
CA ALA A 70 2.00 20.05 -17.34
C ALA A 70 1.28 21.11 -18.16
N ARG A 71 1.15 22.32 -17.61
CA ARG A 71 0.64 23.50 -18.31
C ARG A 71 1.62 24.65 -18.12
N VAL A 72 1.96 25.33 -19.22
CA VAL A 72 2.78 26.55 -19.25
C VAL A 72 1.92 27.81 -19.20
#